data_AF-R4LGR5-F1
#
_entry.id   AF-R4LGR5-F1
#
_cell.length_a   1.000
_cell.length_b   1.000
_cell.length_c   1.000
_cell.angle_alpha   90.00
_cell.angle_beta   90.00
_cell.angle_gamma   90.00
#
_symmetry.space_group_name_H-M   'P 1'
#
loop_
_entity.id
_entity.type
_entity.pdbx_description
1 polymer ?
#
loop_
_entity_poly.entity_id
_entity_poly.type
_entity_poly.pdbx_seq_one_letter_code
_entity_poly.pdbx_strand_id
1 'polypeptide(L)'
;MGQKVHPTGFRLGISTDWKSRWFADKLYKDYIGEDVKIRRMMSKGLERAGISKVDIERTRDRVRVDIHTARPGIVIGRKGAEADRIRGELEKLTGKQVQLNILEVKSPESDAQLVAQGVAEQLSSRVSFRRAMRKAMQSAMKNPVCKGIRVQVSGRLGGAEMSRTEFYREGRVPLHTLRADIEYGFFEARTTFGRIGVKVWIYKGDAVPGREVAPEAPARPRRDRGDRPERPRRGRSGSSGTTAGGTEAGRAAAQARSGDTPAGENVNDAAVAAAPAPAETQQEG
;
A
#
# COMPACT_ATOMS: atom_id res chain seq x y z
N MET A 1 -5.94 24.28 20.85
CA MET A 1 -4.52 24.07 21.23
C MET A 1 -3.70 23.57 20.05
N GLY A 2 -2.68 24.33 19.64
CA GLY A 2 -1.84 24.11 18.45
C GLY A 2 -0.39 23.70 18.75
N GLN A 3 -0.11 23.08 19.90
CA GLN A 3 1.25 22.80 20.39
C GLN A 3 1.92 21.58 19.73
N LYS A 4 1.38 21.04 18.63
CA LYS A 4 1.92 19.83 17.97
C LYS A 4 2.68 20.21 16.71
N VAL A 5 3.93 19.78 16.61
CA VAL A 5 4.79 19.99 15.44
C VAL A 5 4.27 19.20 14.24
N HIS A 6 4.50 19.71 13.02
CA HIS A 6 4.13 19.01 11.79
C HIS A 6 4.91 17.68 11.64
N PRO A 7 4.25 16.51 11.54
CA PRO A 7 4.93 15.21 11.56
C PRO A 7 5.99 15.03 10.48
N THR A 8 5.72 15.53 9.27
CA THR A 8 6.67 15.51 8.14
C THR A 8 7.88 16.41 8.39
N GLY A 9 7.68 17.58 8.99
CA GLY A 9 8.79 18.50 9.30
C GLY A 9 9.67 17.98 10.43
N PHE A 10 9.05 17.33 11.42
CA PHE A 10 9.76 16.69 12.54
C PHE A 10 10.66 15.52 12.11
N ARG A 11 10.40 14.93 10.94
CA ARG A 11 11.10 13.74 10.42
C ARG A 11 11.95 14.01 9.17
N LEU A 12 12.01 15.26 8.74
CA LEU A 12 12.74 15.66 7.55
C LEU A 12 14.24 15.37 7.73
N GLY A 13 14.83 14.64 6.79
CA GLY A 13 16.23 14.23 6.84
C GLY A 13 16.51 12.98 7.68
N ILE A 14 15.50 12.37 8.31
CA ILE A 14 15.63 11.09 9.03
C ILE A 14 14.84 9.99 8.30
N SER A 15 13.52 10.14 8.21
CA SER A 15 12.65 9.16 7.55
C SER A 15 11.94 9.73 6.33
N THR A 16 11.86 11.07 6.19
CA THR A 16 11.19 11.72 5.07
C THR A 16 12.15 12.64 4.32
N ASP A 17 12.07 12.58 3.00
CA ASP A 17 12.86 13.39 2.08
C ASP A 17 12.22 14.75 1.75
N TRP A 18 13.04 15.62 1.15
CA TRP A 18 12.62 16.89 0.58
C TRP A 18 11.78 16.71 -0.69
N LYS A 19 10.71 17.51 -0.83
CA LYS A 19 9.84 17.54 -2.02
C LYS A 19 10.39 18.38 -3.18
N SER A 20 11.37 19.24 -2.94
CA SER A 20 12.08 19.97 -3.98
C SER A 20 13.56 19.65 -3.85
N ARG A 21 14.20 19.20 -4.92
CA ARG A 21 15.61 18.79 -4.95
C ARG A 21 16.36 19.62 -5.97
N TRP A 22 17.06 20.64 -5.49
CA TRP A 22 17.93 21.50 -6.28
C TRP A 22 18.83 22.32 -5.37
N PHE A 23 19.92 22.84 -5.92
CA PHE A 23 20.86 23.71 -5.22
C PHE A 23 21.07 24.99 -6.02
N ALA A 24 21.01 26.14 -5.35
CA ALA A 24 21.32 27.43 -5.95
C ALA A 24 21.75 28.43 -4.87
N ASP A 25 22.86 29.12 -5.09
CA ASP A 25 23.34 30.15 -4.17
C ASP A 25 22.59 31.48 -4.39
N LYS A 26 22.88 32.15 -5.51
CA LYS A 26 22.36 33.50 -5.80
C LYS A 26 20.90 33.50 -6.26
N LEU A 27 20.48 32.45 -6.97
CA LEU A 27 19.14 32.34 -7.58
C LEU A 27 18.10 31.70 -6.66
N TYR A 28 18.43 31.46 -5.40
CA TYR A 28 17.57 30.77 -4.44
C TYR A 28 16.20 31.43 -4.28
N LYS A 29 16.19 32.77 -4.16
CA LYS A 29 14.97 33.57 -4.00
C LYS A 29 14.00 33.40 -5.17
N ASP A 30 14.53 33.43 -6.39
CA ASP A 30 13.72 33.35 -7.61
C ASP A 30 13.14 31.95 -7.78
N TYR A 31 13.95 30.91 -7.56
CA TYR A 31 13.50 29.52 -7.65
C TYR A 31 12.44 29.15 -6.62
N ILE A 32 12.52 29.68 -5.39
CA ILE A 32 11.43 29.53 -4.41
C ILE A 32 10.15 30.22 -4.91
N GLY A 33 10.28 31.45 -5.41
CA GLY A 33 9.15 32.21 -5.94
C GLY A 33 8.43 31.46 -7.07
N GLU A 34 9.19 30.83 -7.95
CA GLU A 34 8.67 29.95 -8.99
C GLU A 34 8.03 28.67 -8.43
N ASP A 35 8.70 27.96 -7.52
CA ASP A 35 8.17 26.71 -6.91
C ASP A 35 6.81 26.95 -6.22
N VAL A 36 6.65 28.07 -5.52
CA VAL A 36 5.37 28.45 -4.90
C VAL A 36 4.28 28.66 -5.95
N LYS A 37 4.60 29.34 -7.06
CA LYS A 37 3.64 29.55 -8.17
C LYS A 37 3.25 28.23 -8.82
N ILE A 38 4.23 27.35 -9.11
CA ILE A 38 4.01 26.02 -9.68
C ILE A 38 3.07 25.21 -8.79
N ARG A 39 3.37 25.10 -7.49
CA ARG A 39 2.54 24.34 -6.53
C ARG A 39 1.13 24.91 -6.40
N ARG A 40 0.98 26.23 -6.43
CA ARG A 40 -0.35 26.90 -6.38
C ARG A 40 -1.17 26.63 -7.64
N MET A 41 -0.54 26.67 -8.81
CA MET A 41 -1.19 26.36 -10.09
C MET A 41 -1.66 24.90 -10.13
N MET A 42 -0.77 23.97 -9.78
CA MET A 42 -1.07 22.53 -9.73
C MET A 42 -2.23 22.23 -8.76
N SER A 43 -2.23 22.86 -7.58
CA SER A 43 -3.29 22.64 -6.59
C SER A 43 -4.67 23.13 -7.06
N LYS A 44 -4.75 24.21 -7.84
CA LYS A 44 -6.03 24.77 -8.33
C LYS A 44 -6.56 24.05 -9.57
N GLY A 45 -5.70 23.76 -10.54
CA GLY A 45 -6.12 23.21 -11.84
C GLY A 45 -6.54 21.75 -11.78
N LEU A 46 -5.99 21.00 -10.81
CA LEU A 46 -6.05 19.54 -10.78
C LEU A 46 -6.72 18.98 -9.51
N GLU A 47 -7.57 19.77 -8.83
CA GLU A 47 -8.32 19.29 -7.65
C GLU A 47 -9.04 17.95 -7.97
N ARG A 48 -9.63 17.82 -9.16
CA ARG A 48 -10.33 16.59 -9.58
C ARG A 48 -9.42 15.39 -9.83
N ALA A 49 -8.14 15.59 -10.12
CA ALA A 49 -7.22 14.48 -10.37
C ALA A 49 -6.81 13.77 -9.07
N GLY A 50 -6.82 14.49 -7.94
CA GLY A 50 -6.34 13.97 -6.66
C GLY A 50 -4.82 13.90 -6.64
N ILE A 51 -4.18 15.05 -6.41
CA ILE A 51 -2.72 15.16 -6.31
C ILE A 51 -2.29 14.80 -4.88
N SER A 52 -1.39 13.82 -4.78
CA SER A 52 -0.73 13.47 -3.52
C SER A 52 0.45 14.41 -3.23
N LYS A 53 1.43 14.42 -4.14
CA LYS A 53 2.65 15.21 -4.01
C LYS A 53 3.13 15.71 -5.37
N VAL A 54 3.82 16.84 -5.32
CA VAL A 54 4.49 17.47 -6.46
C VAL A 54 5.95 17.55 -6.08
N ASP A 55 6.76 16.76 -6.77
CA ASP A 55 8.20 16.75 -6.60
C ASP A 55 8.82 17.63 -7.71
N ILE A 56 9.71 18.55 -7.32
CA ILE A 56 10.32 19.50 -8.25
C ILE A 56 11.83 19.30 -8.21
N GLU A 57 12.39 18.89 -9.33
CA GLU A 57 13.83 18.79 -9.52
C GLU A 57 14.26 19.85 -10.53
N ARG A 58 15.32 20.60 -10.20
CA ARG A 58 15.86 21.62 -11.09
C ARG A 58 17.28 21.30 -11.46
N THR A 59 17.54 21.29 -12.76
CA THR A 59 18.86 21.42 -13.34
C THR A 59 19.06 22.88 -13.76
N ARG A 60 20.22 23.24 -14.31
CA ARG A 60 20.56 24.63 -14.71
C ARG A 60 19.48 25.25 -15.61
N ASP A 61 19.12 24.55 -16.68
CA ASP A 61 18.26 25.08 -17.76
C ASP A 61 16.91 24.38 -17.87
N ARG A 62 16.72 23.28 -17.12
CA ARG A 62 15.53 22.42 -17.21
C ARG A 62 14.91 22.20 -15.85
N VAL A 63 13.59 22.23 -15.80
CA VAL A 63 12.82 21.94 -14.60
C VAL A 63 12.05 20.64 -14.84
N ARG A 64 12.26 19.65 -13.98
CA ARG A 64 11.49 18.42 -13.95
C ARG A 64 10.45 18.52 -12.85
N VAL A 65 9.19 18.32 -13.23
CA VAL A 65 8.05 18.33 -12.31
C VAL A 65 7.42 16.94 -12.34
N ASP A 66 7.55 16.23 -11.23
CA ASP A 66 7.03 14.89 -11.05
C ASP A 66 5.75 14.97 -10.21
N ILE A 67 4.60 14.70 -10.83
CA ILE A 67 3.30 14.75 -10.19
C ILE A 67 2.87 13.35 -9.81
N HIS A 68 2.64 13.11 -8.53
CA HIS A 68 2.05 11.86 -8.06
C HIS A 68 0.54 12.04 -7.88
N THR A 69 -0.22 11.24 -8.62
CA THR A 69 -1.69 11.37 -8.70
C THR A 69 -2.38 10.03 -8.51
N ALA A 70 -3.59 10.08 -7.95
CA ALA A 70 -4.47 8.92 -7.88
C ALA A 70 -5.11 8.58 -9.23
N ARG A 71 -5.30 9.58 -10.10
CA ARG A 71 -6.00 9.45 -11.38
C ARG A 71 -5.18 10.09 -12.51
N PRO A 72 -4.19 9.37 -13.09
CA PRO A 72 -3.34 9.92 -14.15
C PRO A 72 -4.13 10.28 -15.41
N GLY A 73 -5.22 9.56 -15.73
CA GLY A 73 -6.04 9.82 -16.91
C GLY A 73 -6.66 11.23 -16.95
N ILE A 74 -6.99 11.81 -15.79
CA ILE A 74 -7.54 13.17 -15.71
C ILE A 74 -6.44 14.21 -15.98
N VAL A 75 -5.20 13.94 -15.54
CA VAL A 75 -4.05 14.84 -15.72
C VAL A 75 -3.56 14.84 -17.17
N ILE A 76 -3.58 13.68 -17.83
CA ILE A 76 -3.16 13.55 -19.24
C ILE A 76 -4.25 14.12 -20.17
N GLY A 77 -5.52 13.88 -19.86
CA GLY A 77 -6.65 14.32 -20.67
C GLY A 77 -6.79 13.52 -21.97
N ARG A 78 -7.69 13.98 -22.85
CA ARG A 78 -7.93 13.33 -24.15
C ARG A 78 -6.74 13.58 -25.07
N LYS A 79 -6.09 12.50 -25.55
CA LYS A 79 -4.91 12.56 -26.45
C LYS A 79 -3.74 13.41 -25.91
N GLY A 80 -3.61 13.57 -24.58
CA GLY A 80 -2.52 14.37 -24.00
C GLY A 80 -2.74 15.90 -23.97
N ALA A 81 -3.90 16.39 -24.46
CA ALA A 81 -4.15 17.83 -24.58
C ALA A 81 -4.04 18.59 -23.26
N GLU A 82 -4.43 17.96 -22.14
CA GLU A 82 -4.35 18.58 -20.82
C GLU A 82 -2.90 18.66 -20.32
N ALA A 83 -2.12 17.60 -20.52
CA ALA A 83 -0.70 17.58 -20.17
C ALA A 83 0.10 18.63 -20.97
N ASP A 84 -0.19 18.80 -22.25
CA ASP A 84 0.47 19.81 -23.09
C ASP A 84 0.05 21.23 -22.69
N ARG A 85 -1.21 21.44 -22.31
CA ARG A 85 -1.67 22.72 -21.74
C ARG A 85 -0.91 23.07 -20.46
N ILE A 86 -0.83 22.12 -19.52
CA ILE A 86 -0.13 22.31 -18.24
C ILE A 86 1.36 22.57 -18.50
N ARG A 87 2.00 21.84 -19.42
CA ARG A 87 3.39 22.09 -19.81
C ARG A 87 3.57 23.52 -20.33
N GLY A 88 2.71 23.97 -21.25
CA GLY A 88 2.78 25.33 -21.80
C GLY A 88 2.56 26.43 -20.75
N GLU A 89 1.70 26.21 -19.75
CA GLU A 89 1.53 27.12 -18.61
C GLU A 89 2.76 27.15 -17.70
N LEU A 90 3.37 25.99 -17.42
CA LEU A 90 4.59 25.89 -16.63
C LEU A 90 5.79 26.55 -17.32
N GLU A 91 5.92 26.39 -18.65
CA GLU A 91 6.96 27.05 -19.44
C GLU A 91 6.80 28.58 -19.42
N LYS A 92 5.58 29.10 -19.53
CA LYS A 92 5.30 30.55 -19.41
C LYS A 92 5.65 31.10 -18.02
N LEU A 93 5.44 30.33 -16.96
CA LEU A 93 5.75 30.76 -15.60
C LEU A 93 7.24 30.73 -15.26
N THR A 94 7.95 29.73 -15.79
CA THR A 94 9.34 29.45 -15.44
C THR A 94 10.32 30.09 -16.42
N GLY A 95 9.91 30.36 -17.66
CA GLY A 95 10.79 30.83 -18.73
C GLY A 95 11.87 29.81 -19.13
N LYS A 96 11.72 28.55 -18.69
CA LYS A 96 12.65 27.44 -18.91
C LYS A 96 11.90 26.24 -19.47
N GLN A 97 12.64 25.30 -20.06
CA GLN A 97 12.06 24.07 -20.57
C GLN A 97 11.60 23.16 -19.41
N VAL A 98 10.34 22.71 -19.47
CA VAL A 98 9.73 21.90 -18.41
C VAL A 98 9.50 20.46 -18.87
N GLN A 99 10.03 19.51 -18.10
CA GLN A 99 9.70 18.08 -18.21
C GLN A 99 8.63 17.74 -17.19
N LEU A 100 7.42 17.40 -17.67
CA LEU A 100 6.32 16.98 -16.82
C LEU A 100 6.24 15.45 -16.82
N ASN A 101 6.47 14.83 -15.67
CA ASN A 101 6.24 13.40 -15.48
C ASN A 101 5.01 13.19 -14.58
N ILE A 102 4.13 12.29 -15.00
CA ILE A 102 2.91 11.94 -14.27
C ILE A 102 3.08 10.51 -13.76
N LEU A 103 3.16 10.37 -12.45
CA LEU A 103 3.35 9.11 -11.76
C LEU A 103 2.05 8.72 -11.05
N GLU A 104 1.67 7.46 -11.19
CA GLU A 104 0.51 6.89 -10.51
C GLU A 104 0.88 6.46 -9.09
N VAL A 105 0.01 6.79 -8.13
CA VAL A 105 0.10 6.25 -6.77
C VAL A 105 -0.50 4.86 -6.74
N LYS A 106 0.32 3.83 -6.47
CA LYS A 106 -0.10 2.41 -6.46
C LYS A 106 -1.32 2.13 -5.58
N SER A 107 -1.42 2.79 -4.43
CA SER A 107 -2.51 2.58 -3.46
C SER A 107 -3.00 3.92 -2.89
N PRO A 108 -4.00 4.55 -3.51
CA PRO A 108 -4.53 5.86 -3.08
C PRO A 108 -5.04 5.89 -1.64
N GLU A 109 -5.57 4.77 -1.15
CA GLU A 109 -6.08 4.63 0.22
C GLU A 109 -4.97 4.59 1.29
N SER A 110 -3.72 4.36 0.89
CA SER A 110 -2.57 4.36 1.80
C SER A 110 -1.90 5.73 1.94
N ASP A 111 -2.27 6.68 1.09
CA ASP A 111 -1.70 8.02 1.06
C ASP A 111 -2.52 8.98 1.91
N ALA A 112 -1.87 9.62 2.89
CA ALA A 112 -2.57 10.47 3.85
C ALA A 112 -3.25 11.69 3.19
N GLN A 113 -2.66 12.25 2.14
CA GLN A 113 -3.20 13.43 1.46
C GLN A 113 -4.43 13.07 0.63
N LEU A 114 -4.38 11.94 -0.09
CA LEU A 114 -5.50 11.46 -0.90
C LEU A 114 -6.68 11.01 -0.04
N VAL A 115 -6.41 10.37 1.10
CA VAL A 115 -7.44 10.03 2.09
C VAL A 115 -8.08 11.30 2.68
N ALA A 116 -7.28 12.31 3.02
CA ALA A 116 -7.80 13.59 3.52
C ALA A 116 -8.71 14.29 2.49
N GLN A 117 -8.29 14.30 1.22
CA GLN A 117 -9.09 14.84 0.13
C GLN A 117 -10.40 14.06 -0.06
N GLY A 118 -10.34 12.73 -0.09
CA GLY A 118 -11.54 11.90 -0.25
C GLY A 118 -12.56 12.07 0.89
N VAL A 119 -12.10 12.22 2.14
CA VAL A 119 -12.98 12.55 3.26
C VAL A 119 -13.58 13.96 3.10
N ALA A 120 -12.77 14.94 2.69
CA ALA A 120 -13.25 16.30 2.50
C ALA A 120 -14.30 16.42 1.37
N GLU A 121 -14.13 15.68 0.27
CA GLU A 121 -15.10 15.59 -0.82
C GLU A 121 -16.43 14.95 -0.36
N GLN A 122 -16.38 13.97 0.53
CA GLN A 122 -17.59 13.38 1.11
C GLN A 122 -18.30 14.36 2.05
N LEU A 123 -17.54 15.13 2.84
CA LEU A 123 -18.09 16.15 3.73
C LEU A 123 -18.72 17.33 2.97
N SER A 124 -18.12 17.76 1.85
CA SER A 124 -18.73 18.78 0.97
C SER A 124 -19.99 18.28 0.30
N SER A 125 -20.07 16.99 0.01
CA SER A 125 -21.26 16.30 -0.51
C SER A 125 -22.34 16.01 0.54
N ARG A 126 -22.24 16.61 1.75
CA ARG A 126 -23.21 16.49 2.86
C ARG A 126 -23.36 15.08 3.43
N VAL A 127 -22.37 14.21 3.25
CA VAL A 127 -22.35 12.89 3.91
C VAL A 127 -22.09 13.08 5.40
N SER A 128 -22.71 12.24 6.24
CA SER A 128 -22.43 12.21 7.68
C SER A 128 -20.93 12.04 7.95
N PHE A 129 -20.35 12.94 8.73
CA PHE A 129 -18.91 12.98 8.99
C PHE A 129 -18.42 11.70 9.70
N ARG A 130 -19.24 11.10 10.58
CA ARG A 130 -18.91 9.81 11.22
C ARG A 130 -18.80 8.68 10.20
N ARG A 131 -19.71 8.64 9.23
CA ARG A 131 -19.71 7.65 8.14
C ARG A 131 -18.49 7.84 7.25
N ALA A 132 -18.21 9.08 6.84
CA ALA A 132 -17.05 9.40 6.01
C ALA A 132 -15.73 8.99 6.68
N MET A 133 -15.57 9.31 7.97
CA MET A 133 -14.38 8.93 8.74
C MET A 133 -14.22 7.41 8.88
N ARG A 134 -15.28 6.69 9.28
CA ARG A 134 -15.22 5.22 9.41
C ARG A 134 -14.91 4.54 8.09
N LYS A 135 -15.55 4.98 7.00
CA LYS A 135 -15.28 4.46 5.66
C LYS A 135 -13.82 4.65 5.27
N ALA A 136 -13.27 5.84 5.48
CA ALA A 136 -11.88 6.14 5.16
C ALA A 136 -10.88 5.32 6.01
N MET A 137 -11.16 5.13 7.31
CA MET A 137 -10.32 4.29 8.18
C MET A 137 -10.33 2.83 7.74
N GLN A 138 -11.50 2.26 7.46
CA GLN A 138 -11.63 0.87 7.01
C GLN A 138 -10.94 0.64 5.65
N SER A 139 -11.11 1.57 4.70
CA SER A 139 -10.38 1.54 3.42
C SER A 139 -8.88 1.58 3.62
N ALA A 140 -8.36 2.50 4.44
CA ALA A 140 -6.92 2.59 4.69
C ALA A 140 -6.37 1.33 5.37
N MET A 141 -7.05 0.82 6.40
CA MET A 141 -6.63 -0.35 7.18
C MET A 141 -6.71 -1.67 6.40
N LYS A 142 -7.54 -1.73 5.35
CA LYS A 142 -7.58 -2.87 4.43
C LYS A 142 -6.25 -3.08 3.71
N ASN A 143 -5.47 -2.02 3.52
CA ASN A 143 -4.16 -2.10 2.88
C ASN A 143 -3.12 -2.60 3.89
N PRO A 144 -2.33 -3.64 3.55
CA PRO A 144 -1.38 -4.26 4.49
C PRO A 144 -0.22 -3.33 4.88
N VAL A 145 0.03 -2.30 4.08
CA VAL A 145 1.06 -1.29 4.34
C VAL A 145 0.67 -0.39 5.52
N CYS A 146 -0.63 -0.20 5.78
CA CYS A 146 -1.11 0.69 6.83
C CYS A 146 -1.19 -0.07 8.16
N LYS A 147 -0.36 0.29 9.14
CA LYS A 147 -0.37 -0.29 10.49
C LYS A 147 -1.23 0.50 11.49
N GLY A 148 -1.58 1.72 11.13
CA GLY A 148 -2.54 2.51 11.88
C GLY A 148 -2.88 3.82 11.19
N ILE A 149 -4.06 4.32 11.52
CA ILE A 149 -4.61 5.55 10.97
C ILE A 149 -5.25 6.37 12.09
N ARG A 150 -5.07 7.68 12.03
CA ARG A 150 -5.81 8.64 12.84
C ARG A 150 -6.45 9.65 11.89
N VAL A 151 -7.74 9.86 12.01
CA VAL A 151 -8.48 10.90 11.27
C VAL A 151 -9.06 11.86 12.28
N GLN A 152 -8.79 13.15 12.12
CA GLN A 152 -9.34 14.21 12.94
C GLN A 152 -10.04 15.23 12.05
N VAL A 153 -11.29 15.55 12.39
CA VAL A 153 -12.10 16.52 11.68
C VAL A 153 -12.47 17.64 12.66
N SER A 154 -12.27 18.88 12.24
CA SER A 154 -12.55 20.07 13.06
C SER A 154 -13.32 21.12 12.27
N GLY A 155 -14.36 21.68 12.87
CA GLY A 155 -15.16 22.75 12.28
C GLY A 155 -16.63 22.65 12.66
N ARG A 156 -17.50 23.23 11.84
CA ARG A 156 -18.97 23.17 11.99
C ARG A 156 -19.52 21.85 11.47
N LEU A 157 -19.33 20.79 12.25
CA LEU A 157 -19.70 19.43 11.85
C LEU A 157 -21.22 19.30 11.75
N GLY A 158 -21.72 18.80 10.61
CA GLY A 158 -23.15 18.59 10.38
C GLY A 158 -23.98 19.88 10.29
N GLY A 159 -23.35 21.05 10.11
CA GLY A 159 -24.06 22.33 10.04
C GLY A 159 -24.40 22.95 11.39
N ALA A 160 -23.90 22.37 12.50
CA ALA A 160 -24.05 22.97 13.82
C ALA A 160 -23.39 24.37 13.88
N GLU A 161 -23.94 25.25 14.70
CA GLU A 161 -23.42 26.61 14.92
C GLU A 161 -22.04 26.58 15.60
N MET A 162 -21.91 25.79 16.67
CA MET A 162 -20.67 25.65 17.42
C MET A 162 -19.69 24.68 16.74
N SER A 163 -18.42 25.09 16.63
CA SER A 163 -17.37 24.23 16.10
C SER A 163 -17.04 23.09 17.06
N ARG A 164 -16.93 21.87 16.54
CA ARG A 164 -16.53 20.67 17.28
C ARG A 164 -15.30 20.05 16.63
N THR A 165 -14.53 19.33 17.43
CA THR A 165 -13.40 18.52 16.95
C THR A 165 -13.65 17.08 17.34
N GLU A 166 -13.80 16.20 16.35
CA GLU A 166 -13.90 14.76 16.55
C GLU A 166 -12.68 14.08 15.96
N PHE A 167 -12.21 13.02 16.61
CA PHE A 167 -11.14 12.19 16.08
C PHE A 167 -11.45 10.72 16.30
N TYR A 168 -11.05 9.90 15.33
CA TYR A 168 -11.04 8.46 15.44
C TYR A 168 -9.63 7.95 15.12
N ARG A 169 -9.26 6.85 15.76
CA ARG A 169 -7.97 6.20 15.57
C ARG A 169 -8.16 4.71 15.56
N GLU A 170 -7.47 4.05 14.65
CA GLU A 170 -7.41 2.60 14.53
C GLU A 170 -5.94 2.17 14.39
N GLY A 171 -5.56 1.07 15.04
CA GLY A 171 -4.17 0.61 15.05
C GLY A 171 -3.20 1.53 15.81
N ARG A 172 -1.92 1.49 15.40
CA ARG A 172 -0.82 2.20 16.08
C ARG A 172 -0.42 3.45 15.33
N VAL A 173 -0.29 4.59 16.04
CA VAL A 173 0.22 5.86 15.47
C VAL A 173 1.19 6.52 16.47
N PRO A 174 2.47 6.12 16.48
CA PRO A 174 3.47 6.63 17.43
C PRO A 174 4.08 7.96 16.96
N LEU A 175 3.46 9.09 17.34
CA LEU A 175 3.88 10.43 16.87
C LEU A 175 5.24 10.90 17.40
N HIS A 176 5.67 10.43 18.58
CA HIS A 176 6.94 10.82 19.20
C HIS A 176 8.15 10.05 18.65
N THR A 177 7.92 8.89 18.04
CA THR A 177 8.97 8.03 17.51
C THR A 177 9.47 8.57 16.18
N LEU A 178 10.76 8.97 16.12
CA LEU A 178 11.36 9.55 14.92
C LEU A 178 11.51 8.54 13.77
N ARG A 179 11.85 7.29 14.08
CA ARG A 179 11.97 6.21 13.08
C ARG A 179 10.63 5.78 12.46
N ALA A 180 9.50 6.21 13.02
CA ALA A 180 8.20 5.82 12.51
C ALA A 180 7.91 6.60 11.22
N ASP A 181 7.68 5.86 10.12
CA ASP A 181 7.23 6.44 8.86
C ASP A 181 5.75 6.80 8.96
N ILE A 182 5.51 8.09 9.14
CA ILE A 182 4.18 8.67 9.33
C ILE A 182 3.94 9.73 8.25
N GLU A 183 2.99 9.43 7.39
CA GLU A 183 2.47 10.39 6.44
C GLU A 183 1.37 11.24 7.08
N TYR A 184 1.41 12.54 6.77
CA TYR A 184 0.42 13.50 7.22
C TYR A 184 -0.23 14.15 6.01
N GLY A 185 -1.56 14.15 6.01
CA GLY A 185 -2.39 14.81 5.02
C GLY A 185 -3.30 15.85 5.67
N PHE A 186 -3.43 17.00 5.03
CA PHE A 186 -4.36 18.04 5.43
C PHE A 186 -5.15 18.53 4.23
N PHE A 187 -6.45 18.59 4.38
CA PHE A 187 -7.33 19.15 3.38
C PHE A 187 -8.52 19.86 4.03
N GLU A 188 -8.99 20.93 3.39
CA GLU A 188 -10.12 21.73 3.86
C GLU A 188 -11.34 21.47 2.98
N ALA A 189 -12.40 20.93 3.58
CA ALA A 189 -13.67 20.78 2.92
C ALA A 189 -14.39 22.14 2.86
N ARG A 190 -14.79 22.56 1.65
CA ARG A 190 -15.62 23.74 1.45
C ARG A 190 -17.08 23.32 1.55
N THR A 191 -17.77 23.80 2.59
CA THR A 191 -19.19 23.54 2.84
C THR A 191 -19.97 24.85 2.84
N THR A 192 -21.30 24.79 2.75
CA THR A 192 -22.16 25.98 2.81
C THR A 192 -22.04 26.74 4.13
N PHE A 193 -21.79 26.03 5.23
CA PHE A 193 -21.69 26.60 6.58
C PHE A 193 -20.29 27.10 6.94
N GLY A 194 -19.31 26.92 6.04
CA GLY A 194 -17.93 27.33 6.23
C GLY A 194 -16.94 26.24 5.84
N ARG A 195 -15.78 26.22 6.51
CA ARG A 195 -14.69 25.29 6.22
C ARG A 195 -14.57 24.24 7.33
N ILE A 196 -14.41 22.99 6.92
CA ILE A 196 -14.13 21.87 7.83
C ILE A 196 -12.73 21.37 7.51
N GLY A 197 -11.84 21.41 8.50
CA GLY A 197 -10.48 20.90 8.36
C GLY A 197 -10.43 19.40 8.63
N VAL A 198 -9.82 18.64 7.71
CA VAL A 198 -9.58 17.21 7.84
C VAL A 198 -8.08 16.98 7.95
N LYS A 199 -7.64 16.37 9.05
CA LYS A 199 -6.25 15.98 9.31
C LYS A 199 -6.17 14.47 9.39
N VAL A 200 -5.26 13.88 8.62
CA VAL A 200 -5.06 12.43 8.57
C VAL A 200 -3.60 12.12 8.87
N TRP A 201 -3.38 11.13 9.73
CA TRP A 201 -2.08 10.54 9.98
C TRP A 201 -2.16 9.05 9.62
N ILE A 202 -1.24 8.58 8.78
CA ILE A 202 -1.12 7.16 8.43
C ILE A 202 0.28 6.69 8.82
N TYR A 203 0.34 5.61 9.58
CA TYR A 203 1.58 4.96 9.97
C TYR A 203 1.82 3.75 9.08
N LYS A 204 2.91 3.76 8.31
CA LYS A 204 3.26 2.69 7.36
C LYS A 204 4.25 1.66 7.94
N GLY A 205 4.87 1.97 9.07
CA GLY A 205 5.87 1.12 9.70
C GLY A 205 7.06 1.92 10.19
N ASP A 206 8.05 1.22 10.73
CA ASP A 206 9.32 1.85 11.09
C ASP A 206 10.20 1.87 9.84
N ALA A 207 10.70 3.06 9.47
CA ALA A 207 11.74 3.20 8.47
C ALA A 207 13.06 2.70 9.06
N VAL A 208 13.69 1.72 8.42
CA VAL A 208 15.02 1.25 8.81
C VAL A 208 16.05 2.26 8.28
N PRO A 209 16.83 2.93 9.14
CA PRO A 209 17.85 3.85 8.67
C PRO A 209 18.90 3.11 7.84
N GLY A 210 19.18 3.58 6.62
CA GLY A 210 20.24 3.06 5.74
C GLY A 210 19.78 2.21 4.55
N ARG A 211 18.48 1.95 4.38
CA ARG A 211 17.96 1.36 3.14
C ARG A 211 17.40 2.47 2.27
N GLU A 212 18.24 3.03 1.41
CA GLU A 212 17.73 3.66 0.19
C GLU A 212 16.77 2.64 -0.44
N VAL A 213 15.49 2.99 -0.51
CA VAL A 213 14.51 2.17 -1.23
C VAL A 213 14.93 2.31 -2.69
N ALA A 214 15.79 1.40 -3.15
CA ALA A 214 16.11 1.26 -4.56
C ALA A 214 14.77 1.28 -5.30
N PRO A 215 14.60 2.16 -6.31
CA PRO A 215 13.34 2.27 -7.02
C PRO A 215 12.95 0.86 -7.46
N GLU A 216 11.81 0.41 -6.97
CA GLU A 216 11.31 -0.95 -7.17
C GLU A 216 11.23 -1.17 -8.68
N ALA A 217 12.27 -1.83 -9.23
CA ALA A 217 12.36 -2.08 -10.65
C ALA A 217 11.10 -2.82 -11.09
N PRO A 218 10.47 -2.46 -12.21
CA PRO A 218 9.25 -3.10 -12.66
C PRO A 218 9.49 -4.61 -12.70
N ALA A 219 8.65 -5.35 -11.98
CA ALA A 219 8.75 -6.79 -11.86
C ALA A 219 8.93 -7.39 -13.25
N ARG A 220 10.15 -7.87 -13.54
CA ARG A 220 10.41 -8.57 -14.81
C ARG A 220 9.45 -9.76 -14.83
N PRO A 221 8.68 -9.97 -15.91
CA PRO A 221 7.82 -11.14 -16.00
C PRO A 221 8.70 -12.37 -15.79
N ARG A 222 8.30 -13.23 -14.85
CA ARG A 222 8.99 -14.49 -14.57
C ARG A 222 9.03 -15.26 -15.89
N ARG A 223 10.20 -15.32 -16.51
CA ARG A 223 10.43 -16.20 -17.66
C ARG A 223 10.17 -17.61 -17.17
N ASP A 224 9.13 -18.25 -17.71
CA ASP A 224 8.89 -19.67 -17.51
C ASP A 224 10.18 -20.44 -17.76
N ARG A 225 10.49 -21.32 -16.80
CA ARG A 225 11.71 -22.10 -16.76
C ARG A 225 11.55 -23.27 -17.75
N GLY A 226 11.49 -22.94 -19.03
CA GLY A 226 11.46 -23.91 -20.13
C GLY A 226 12.82 -24.60 -20.28
N ASP A 227 12.77 -25.93 -20.23
CA ASP A 227 13.72 -26.95 -20.69
C ASP A 227 15.20 -26.60 -20.79
N ARG A 228 15.97 -27.23 -19.89
CA ARG A 228 17.43 -27.27 -19.94
C ARG A 228 17.85 -28.57 -20.66
N PRO A 229 18.50 -28.54 -21.83
CA PRO A 229 18.94 -29.75 -22.51
C PRO A 229 20.01 -30.47 -21.68
N GLU A 230 19.84 -31.77 -21.51
CA GLU A 230 20.73 -32.65 -20.77
C GLU A 230 22.09 -32.78 -21.47
N ARG A 231 23.18 -32.54 -20.75
CA ARG A 231 24.56 -32.64 -21.28
C ARG A 231 25.06 -34.08 -21.07
N PRO A 232 25.68 -34.75 -22.06
CA PRO A 232 26.06 -36.15 -21.92
C PRO A 232 27.18 -36.31 -20.90
N ARG A 233 26.99 -37.20 -19.91
CA ARG A 233 28.02 -37.55 -18.93
C ARG A 233 29.09 -38.42 -19.59
N ARG A 234 30.28 -37.85 -19.76
CA ARG A 234 31.50 -38.57 -20.16
C ARG A 234 31.95 -39.45 -19.00
N GLY A 235 32.09 -40.75 -19.28
CA GLY A 235 32.42 -41.77 -18.30
C GLY A 235 33.74 -41.54 -17.57
N ARG A 236 33.75 -41.89 -16.28
CA ARG A 236 34.96 -42.07 -15.50
C ARG A 236 34.92 -43.45 -14.83
N SER A 237 35.74 -44.33 -15.39
CA SER A 237 36.23 -45.58 -14.83
C SER A 237 36.87 -45.36 -13.46
N GLY A 238 36.78 -46.34 -12.56
CA GLY A 238 37.74 -46.52 -11.47
C GLY A 238 37.17 -46.78 -10.08
N SER A 239 36.78 -48.04 -9.87
CA SER A 239 37.03 -48.91 -8.70
C SER A 239 36.59 -48.56 -7.26
N SER A 240 35.95 -49.59 -6.69
CA SER A 240 36.16 -50.16 -5.34
C SER A 240 35.52 -49.50 -4.12
N GLY A 241 34.63 -50.28 -3.49
CA GLY A 241 34.13 -50.03 -2.14
C GLY A 241 32.82 -50.74 -1.79
N THR A 242 32.78 -52.05 -1.98
CA THR A 242 32.19 -53.06 -1.07
C THR A 242 31.13 -52.61 -0.04
N THR A 243 29.87 -52.93 -0.28
CA THR A 243 28.93 -53.33 0.77
C THR A 243 28.03 -54.46 0.28
N ALA A 244 27.94 -55.50 1.09
CA ALA A 244 27.22 -56.74 0.83
C ALA A 244 25.70 -56.51 0.78
N GLY A 245 25.08 -56.83 -0.35
CA GLY A 245 23.64 -56.68 -0.55
C GLY A 245 23.20 -56.55 -2.01
N GLY A 246 24.14 -56.51 -2.96
CA GLY A 246 23.88 -56.14 -4.34
C GLY A 246 24.20 -57.21 -5.41
N THR A 247 24.17 -58.50 -5.10
CA THR A 247 24.28 -59.55 -6.12
C THR A 247 23.06 -60.46 -6.12
N GLU A 248 22.62 -60.87 -7.32
CA GLU A 248 21.45 -61.71 -7.61
C GLU A 248 21.42 -63.03 -6.81
N ALA A 249 22.57 -63.52 -6.34
CA ALA A 249 22.67 -64.67 -5.46
C ALA A 249 22.03 -64.45 -4.07
N GLY A 250 21.96 -63.21 -3.57
CA GLY A 250 21.29 -62.87 -2.30
C GLY A 250 19.77 -62.75 -2.42
N ARG A 251 19.24 -62.49 -3.62
CA ARG A 251 17.78 -62.43 -3.86
C ARG A 251 17.17 -63.82 -4.06
N ALA A 252 17.95 -64.78 -4.57
CA ALA A 252 17.51 -66.17 -4.75
C ALA A 252 17.28 -66.92 -3.42
N ALA A 253 17.87 -66.48 -2.30
CA ALA A 253 17.66 -67.09 -0.98
C ALA A 253 16.42 -66.57 -0.23
N ALA A 254 15.84 -65.43 -0.65
CA ALA A 254 14.66 -64.85 -0.02
C ALA A 254 13.33 -65.29 -0.66
N GLN A 255 13.37 -65.79 -1.90
CA GLN A 255 12.19 -66.27 -2.64
C GLN A 255 11.85 -67.75 -2.40
N ALA A 256 12.62 -68.46 -1.57
CA ALA A 256 12.38 -69.86 -1.21
C ALA A 256 11.55 -70.05 0.09
N ARG A 257 10.83 -69.02 0.56
CA ARG A 257 9.99 -69.08 1.78
C ARG A 257 8.56 -68.58 1.56
N SER A 258 7.93 -68.94 0.44
CA SER A 258 6.47 -68.88 0.30
C SER A 258 5.96 -70.25 -0.15
N GLY A 259 5.37 -70.99 0.78
CA GLY A 259 4.75 -72.29 0.55
C GLY A 259 3.46 -72.42 1.36
N ASP A 260 2.37 -72.09 0.68
CA ASP A 260 1.08 -72.80 0.64
C ASP A 260 0.06 -72.79 1.81
N THR A 261 -1.21 -72.71 1.38
CA THR A 261 -2.50 -72.72 2.13
C THR A 261 -3.02 -74.18 2.22
N PRO A 262 -4.10 -74.60 2.96
CA PRO A 262 -5.51 -74.19 2.69
C PRO A 262 -6.55 -74.28 3.87
N ALA A 263 -7.69 -73.63 3.62
CA ALA A 263 -9.11 -73.95 3.90
C ALA A 263 -9.62 -74.58 5.23
N GLY A 264 -10.76 -74.04 5.71
CA GLY A 264 -11.68 -74.75 6.62
C GLY A 264 -12.84 -73.86 7.11
N GLU A 265 -14.06 -74.14 6.62
CA GLU A 265 -15.35 -73.55 7.01
C GLU A 265 -15.68 -73.72 8.51
N ASN A 266 -16.47 -72.80 9.08
CA ASN A 266 -17.68 -73.17 9.81
C ASN A 266 -18.63 -71.99 10.04
N VAL A 267 -19.90 -72.31 9.81
CA VAL A 267 -21.13 -71.53 10.00
C VAL A 267 -21.59 -71.65 11.46
N ASN A 268 -22.17 -70.58 12.02
CA ASN A 268 -23.38 -70.57 12.87
C ASN A 268 -23.58 -69.12 13.36
N ASP A 269 -24.59 -68.36 12.93
CA ASP A 269 -26.05 -68.50 13.03
C ASP A 269 -26.64 -67.78 14.27
N ALA A 270 -27.76 -67.12 14.00
CA ALA A 270 -28.84 -66.68 14.87
C ALA A 270 -28.66 -65.50 15.87
N ALA A 271 -29.28 -64.38 15.46
CA ALA A 271 -30.43 -63.74 16.14
C ALA A 271 -30.15 -62.97 17.47
N VAL A 272 -30.88 -61.94 17.89
CA VAL A 272 -32.27 -61.49 17.68
C VAL A 272 -32.30 -59.95 17.86
N ALA A 273 -33.26 -59.34 17.17
CA ALA A 273 -33.75 -57.97 17.30
C ALA A 273 -34.07 -57.49 18.73
N ALA A 274 -34.08 -56.18 18.95
CA ALA A 274 -35.30 -55.43 19.31
C ALA A 274 -34.99 -53.97 19.69
N ALA A 275 -35.47 -53.10 18.80
CA ALA A 275 -36.05 -51.76 18.91
C ALA A 275 -36.27 -51.06 20.29
N PRO A 276 -36.45 -49.72 20.24
CA PRO A 276 -36.33 -48.78 21.36
C PRO A 276 -37.69 -48.39 21.98
N ALA A 277 -37.68 -47.72 23.14
CA ALA A 277 -38.81 -46.91 23.61
C ALA A 277 -38.42 -45.86 24.69
N PRO A 278 -39.23 -44.78 24.85
CA PRO A 278 -38.86 -43.50 25.48
C PRO A 278 -39.66 -43.17 26.77
N ALA A 279 -39.32 -42.05 27.44
CA ALA A 279 -40.20 -41.15 28.23
C ALA A 279 -39.28 -40.12 28.96
N GLU A 280 -39.41 -38.79 28.78
CA GLU A 280 -40.40 -37.89 29.43
C GLU A 280 -40.35 -37.96 30.97
N THR A 281 -40.31 -36.93 31.81
CA THR A 281 -40.46 -35.45 31.77
C THR A 281 -40.09 -34.96 33.18
N GLN A 282 -39.67 -33.70 33.38
CA GLN A 282 -40.27 -32.75 34.35
C GLN A 282 -39.37 -31.53 34.64
N GLN A 283 -39.92 -30.38 34.25
CA GLN A 283 -39.72 -29.07 34.87
C GLN A 283 -40.46 -29.04 36.21
N GLU A 284 -39.85 -28.44 37.24
CA GLU A 284 -40.48 -27.54 38.22
C GLU A 284 -39.39 -27.01 39.17
N GLY A 285 -39.39 -25.69 39.45
CA GLY A 285 -38.56 -25.03 40.48
C GLY A 285 -37.52 -24.05 39.94
#